data_AF-A0A965CVE1-F1
#
_entry.id   AF-A0A965CVE1-F1
#
_cell.length_a   1.000
_cell.length_b   1.000
_cell.length_c   1.000
_cell.angle_alpha   90.00
_cell.angle_beta   90.00
_cell.angle_gamma   90.00
#
_symmetry.space_group_name_H-M   'P 1'
#
loop_
_entity.id
_entity.type
_entity.pdbx_description
1 polymer ?
#
loop_
_entity_poly.entity_id
_entity_poly.type
_entity_poly.pdbx_seq_one_letter_code
_entity_poly.pdbx_strand_id
1 'polypeptide(L)'
;MTQRLHGITDDEATGMAKEVIDSCAALLGRVANLQRILNHSPELAKWVLGLVVAVRQPAAGAISDVRLRNLATLKTSTLNGCNY
;
A
#
# COMPACT_ATOMS: atom_id res chain seq x y z
N MET A 1 -10.54 13.11 -9.36
CA MET A 1 -11.59 12.85 -8.35
C MET A 1 -11.05 13.23 -6.98
N THR A 2 -11.86 13.84 -6.12
CA THR A 2 -11.47 14.09 -4.73
C THR A 2 -11.69 12.81 -3.92
N GLN A 3 -10.69 12.39 -3.14
CA GLN A 3 -10.80 11.27 -2.22
C GLN A 3 -11.90 11.56 -1.18
N ARG A 4 -12.89 10.67 -1.05
CA ARG A 4 -14.06 10.87 -0.17
C ARG A 4 -13.90 10.27 1.23
N LEU A 5 -13.01 9.29 1.37
CA LEU A 5 -12.68 8.67 2.65
C LEU A 5 -11.43 9.32 3.22
N HIS A 6 -11.53 9.84 4.43
CA HIS A 6 -10.36 10.36 5.14
C HIS A 6 -9.44 9.20 5.54
N GLY A 7 -8.14 9.38 5.34
CA GLY A 7 -7.13 8.41 5.80
C GLY A 7 -6.45 8.92 7.06
N ILE A 8 -5.99 8.02 7.93
CA ILE A 8 -5.23 8.40 9.13
C ILE A 8 -3.92 9.10 8.73
N THR A 9 -3.70 10.29 9.26
CA THR A 9 -2.45 11.06 9.08
C THR A 9 -1.33 10.52 9.98
N ASP A 10 -0.09 10.96 9.76
CA ASP A 10 1.04 10.49 10.56
C ASP A 10 0.95 10.99 12.01
N ASP A 11 0.38 12.17 12.24
CA ASP A 11 0.20 12.79 13.55
C ASP A 11 -0.94 12.15 14.36
N GLU A 12 -2.00 11.68 13.68
CA GLU A 12 -3.13 10.99 14.30
C GLU A 12 -2.83 9.52 14.62
N ALA A 13 -1.83 8.94 13.97
CA ALA A 13 -1.53 7.52 14.08
C ALA A 13 -0.94 7.18 15.46
N THR A 14 -1.58 6.24 16.14
CA THR A 14 -1.12 5.71 17.44
C THR A 14 -1.19 4.17 17.45
N GLY A 15 -0.47 3.54 18.37
CA GLY A 15 -0.43 2.08 18.52
C GLY A 15 -0.11 1.36 17.19
N MET A 16 -0.86 0.30 16.90
CA MET A 16 -0.64 -0.51 15.69
C MET A 16 -0.84 0.29 14.38
N ALA A 17 -1.69 1.31 14.36
CA ALA A 17 -1.85 2.15 13.17
C ALA A 17 -0.52 2.86 12.83
N LYS A 18 0.18 3.36 13.85
CA LYS A 18 1.50 3.96 13.67
C LYS A 18 2.53 2.94 13.16
N GLU A 19 2.55 1.75 13.76
CA GLU A 19 3.45 0.66 13.32
C GLU A 19 3.24 0.29 11.85
N VAL A 20 1.99 0.22 11.38
CA VAL A 20 1.67 -0.05 9.97
C VAL A 20 2.13 1.09 9.06
N ILE A 21 1.91 2.35 9.46
CA ILE A 21 2.35 3.53 8.68
C ILE A 21 3.88 3.57 8.56
N ASP A 22 4.59 3.41 9.68
CA ASP A 22 6.05 3.42 9.71
C ASP A 22 6.62 2.24 8.88
N SER A 23 5.98 1.07 8.95
CA SER A 23 6.34 -0.09 8.12
C SER A 23 6.13 0.16 6.63
N CYS A 24 5.11 0.92 6.23
CA CYS A 24 4.92 1.31 4.83
C CYS A 24 6.06 2.19 4.33
N ALA A 25 6.46 3.19 5.12
CA ALA A 25 7.59 4.04 4.78
C ALA A 25 8.88 3.22 4.66
N ALA A 26 9.14 2.30 5.59
CA ALA A 26 10.33 1.45 5.56
C ALA A 26 10.36 0.46 4.39
N LEU A 27 9.24 -0.22 4.10
CA LEU A 27 9.18 -1.31 3.11
C LEU A 27 8.87 -0.83 1.69
N LEU A 28 8.18 0.30 1.54
CA LEU A 28 7.70 0.81 0.24
C LEU A 28 8.23 2.22 -0.08
N GLY A 29 8.95 2.86 0.83
CA GLY A 29 9.49 4.23 0.68
C GLY A 29 8.43 5.32 0.78
N ARG A 30 7.16 4.98 1.02
CA ARG A 30 6.03 5.90 1.13
C ARG A 30 4.81 5.24 1.76
N VAL A 31 3.87 6.05 2.21
CA VAL A 31 2.53 5.61 2.65
C VAL A 31 1.51 5.94 1.56
N ALA A 32 0.84 4.94 1.00
CA ALA A 32 -0.23 5.16 0.02
C ALA A 32 -1.52 5.63 0.72
N ASN A 33 -2.32 6.51 0.08
CA ASN A 33 -3.58 6.96 0.68
C ASN A 33 -4.56 5.81 0.96
N LEU A 34 -4.60 4.77 0.13
CA LEU A 34 -5.37 3.55 0.38
C LEU A 34 -4.97 2.93 1.72
N GLN A 35 -3.67 2.84 2.00
CA GLN A 35 -3.20 2.31 3.27
C GLN A 35 -3.63 3.19 4.45
N ARG A 36 -3.59 4.52 4.29
CA ARG A 36 -4.09 5.46 5.31
C ARG A 36 -5.58 5.24 5.61
N ILE A 37 -6.39 4.96 4.59
CA ILE A 37 -7.82 4.64 4.75
C ILE A 37 -8.00 3.29 5.44
N LEU A 38 -7.29 2.25 4.99
CA LEU A 38 -7.41 0.91 5.60
C LEU A 38 -6.97 0.91 7.06
N ASN A 39 -6.09 1.84 7.45
CA ASN A 39 -5.55 1.91 8.81
C ASN A 39 -6.57 2.33 9.88
N HIS A 40 -7.80 2.70 9.50
CA HIS A 40 -8.94 2.71 10.43
C HIS A 40 -9.20 1.32 11.05
N SER A 41 -8.65 0.26 10.47
CA SER A 41 -8.62 -1.10 11.02
C SER A 41 -7.21 -1.70 10.87
N PRO A 42 -6.26 -1.32 11.75
CA PRO A 42 -4.84 -1.64 11.55
C PRO A 42 -4.55 -3.16 11.57
N GLU A 43 -5.37 -3.93 12.29
CA GLU A 43 -5.32 -5.39 12.31
C GLU A 43 -5.54 -6.03 10.93
N LEU A 44 -6.28 -5.36 10.05
CA LEU A 44 -6.49 -5.78 8.66
C LEU A 44 -5.49 -5.10 7.72
N ALA A 45 -5.17 -3.83 7.96
CA ALA A 45 -4.26 -3.06 7.13
C ALA A 45 -2.86 -3.70 7.04
N LYS A 46 -2.37 -4.29 8.13
CA LYS A 46 -1.08 -5.00 8.16
C LYS A 46 -1.01 -6.17 7.16
N TRP A 47 -2.11 -6.88 6.95
CA TRP A 47 -2.16 -7.99 5.99
C TRP A 47 -2.14 -7.50 4.55
N VAL A 48 -2.81 -6.38 4.26
CA VAL A 48 -2.76 -5.74 2.94
C VAL A 48 -1.35 -5.25 2.63
N LEU A 49 -0.65 -4.65 3.61
CA LEU A 49 0.76 -4.28 3.46
C LEU A 49 1.62 -5.50 3.15
N GLY A 50 1.45 -6.59 3.90
CA GLY A 50 2.17 -7.84 3.70
C GLY A 50 1.99 -8.39 2.27
N LEU A 51 0.76 -8.41 1.77
CA LEU A 51 0.46 -8.81 0.39
C LEU A 51 1.17 -7.91 -0.63
N VAL A 52 1.07 -6.59 -0.48
CA VAL A 52 1.67 -5.62 -1.42
C VAL A 52 3.19 -5.76 -1.45
N VAL A 53 3.81 -5.91 -0.28
CA VAL A 53 5.26 -6.06 -0.16
C VAL A 53 5.72 -7.39 -0.78
N ALA A 54 5.03 -8.50 -0.51
CA ALA A 54 5.37 -9.81 -1.06
C ALA A 54 5.32 -9.86 -2.59
N VAL A 55 4.38 -9.14 -3.23
CA VAL A 55 4.26 -9.15 -4.69
C VAL A 55 5.10 -8.08 -5.38
N ARG A 56 5.61 -7.06 -4.67
CA ARG A 56 6.36 -5.95 -5.29
C ARG A 56 7.84 -5.92 -4.96
N GLN A 57 8.20 -6.25 -3.71
CA GLN A 57 9.56 -6.09 -3.21
C GLN A 57 10.38 -7.36 -3.42
N PRO A 58 11.50 -7.30 -4.16
CA PRO A 58 12.38 -8.45 -4.34
C PRO A 58 12.87 -9.03 -3.02
N ALA A 59 13.24 -8.16 -2.07
CA ALA A 59 13.71 -8.54 -0.73
C ALA A 59 12.63 -9.21 0.14
N ALA A 60 11.36 -9.19 -0.28
CA ALA A 60 10.25 -9.77 0.46
C ALA A 60 9.53 -10.90 -0.29
N GLY A 61 10.17 -11.48 -1.32
CA GLY A 61 9.69 -12.69 -2.00
C GLY A 61 9.17 -12.48 -3.42
N ALA A 62 9.22 -11.26 -3.96
CA ALA A 62 8.78 -11.01 -5.33
C ALA A 62 9.77 -11.59 -6.36
N ILE A 63 9.45 -12.75 -6.96
CA ILE A 63 10.35 -13.49 -7.85
C ILE A 63 10.37 -13.04 -9.32
N SER A 64 9.34 -12.32 -9.77
CA SER A 64 9.25 -11.84 -11.15
C SER A 64 10.22 -10.70 -11.46
N ASP A 65 10.39 -10.36 -12.74
CA ASP A 65 11.12 -9.16 -13.11
C ASP A 65 10.38 -7.87 -12.67
N VAL A 66 11.13 -6.87 -12.23
CA VAL A 66 10.57 -5.61 -11.68
C VAL A 66 9.80 -4.83 -12.75
N ARG A 67 10.27 -4.83 -14.00
CA ARG A 67 9.61 -4.14 -15.10
C ARG A 67 8.32 -4.88 -15.46
N LEU A 68 8.37 -6.21 -15.55
CA LEU A 68 7.20 -7.03 -15.86
C LEU A 68 6.06 -6.81 -14.85
N ARG A 69 6.35 -6.81 -13.54
CA ARG A 69 5.32 -6.57 -12.51
C ARG A 69 4.67 -5.21 -12.64
N ASN A 70 5.47 -4.16 -12.82
CA ASN A 70 4.94 -2.80 -12.97
C ASN A 70 4.09 -2.68 -14.23
N LEU A 71 4.50 -3.30 -15.35
CA LEU A 71 3.69 -3.35 -16.57
C LEU A 71 2.37 -4.11 -16.36
N ALA A 72 2.38 -5.22 -15.61
CA ALA A 72 1.17 -5.95 -15.27
C ALA A 72 0.20 -5.10 -14.43
N THR A 73 0.71 -4.38 -13.42
CA THR A 73 -0.08 -3.42 -12.64
C THR A 73 -0.67 -2.32 -13.53
N LEU A 74 0.15 -1.66 -14.35
CA LEU A 74 -0.30 -0.57 -15.23
C LEU A 74 -1.35 -1.04 -16.25
N LYS A 75 -1.13 -2.19 -16.88
CA LYS A 75 -2.07 -2.78 -17.84
C LYS A 75 -3.41 -3.06 -17.17
N THR A 76 -3.38 -3.68 -16.00
CA THR A 76 -4.59 -4.03 -15.25
C THR A 76 -5.35 -2.77 -14.82
N SER A 77 -4.65 -1.75 -14.31
CA SER A 77 -5.27 -0.48 -13.92
C SER A 77 -5.87 0.26 -15.12
N THR A 78 -5.17 0.27 -16.27
CA THR A 78 -5.65 0.92 -17.50
C THR A 78 -6.89 0.23 -18.04
N LEU A 79 -6.89 -1.11 -18.08
CA LEU A 79 -8.06 -1.90 -18.50
C LEU A 79 -9.29 -1.64 -17.61
N ASN A 80 -9.06 -1.38 -16.31
CA ASN A 80 -10.13 -1.09 -15.35
C ASN A 80 -10.47 0.41 -15.22
N GLY A 81 -9.83 1.29 -16.00
CA GLY A 81 -10.02 2.74 -15.86
C GLY A 81 -9.66 3.29 -14.48
N CYS A 82 -8.75 2.64 -13.76
CA CYS A 82 -8.36 3.00 -12.41
C CYS A 82 -7.40 4.22 -12.42
N ASN A 83 -7.94 5.39 -12.11
CA ASN A 83 -7.23 6.68 -12.02
C ASN A 83 -6.96 7.11 -10.57
N TYR A 84 -6.68 6.14 -9.71
CA TYR A 84 -6.29 6.37 -8.32
C TYR A 84 -4.88 7.00 -8.25
#